data_AF-J2TAM4-F1
#
_entry.id   AF-J2TAM4-F1
#
_cell.length_a   1.000
_cell.length_b   1.000
_cell.length_c   1.000
_cell.angle_alpha   90.00
_cell.angle_beta   90.00
_cell.angle_gamma   90.00
#
_symmetry.space_group_name_H-M   'P 1'
#
loop_
_entity.id
_entity.type
_entity.pdbx_description
1 polymer ?
#
loop_
_entity_poly.entity_id
_entity_poly.type
_entity_poly.pdbx_seq_one_letter_code
_entity_poly.pdbx_strand_id
1 'polypeptide(L)'
;MPSTHPTCFSLARAPVLVLGLLSAFVLAGCGSASHRVSYEPEAFGSTTTHTRDYEATEAQTCEAARRALLSQGYMITAANTDLVTGRKSFQPAAEVHVEVEFRVVCARENTRSGKASKSTVAFATALQDRYGIKKVNNSASLGVGAIGSLSLPFSSSDDAMVKVASETLTDERFYDRFFALLDRFLDGPEGEGEAAAPAETPVASPPAAAPAVTYPVNSSPNRG
;
A
#
# COMPACT_ATOMS: atom_id res chain seq x y z
N MET A 1 -13.75 -89.30 1.24
CA MET A 1 -14.61 -88.65 0.23
C MET A 1 -15.85 -88.17 0.97
N PRO A 2 -16.20 -86.87 1.02
CA PRO A 2 -16.32 -85.88 -0.08
C PRO A 2 -15.39 -84.66 0.11
N SER A 3 -14.81 -84.09 -0.96
CA SER A 3 -15.32 -83.10 -1.92
C SER A 3 -14.99 -81.66 -1.51
N THR A 4 -13.90 -81.16 -2.11
CA THR A 4 -13.49 -79.76 -2.18
C THR A 4 -14.38 -78.99 -3.15
N HIS A 5 -14.87 -77.81 -2.75
CA HIS A 5 -15.38 -76.79 -3.67
C HIS A 5 -14.47 -75.56 -3.63
N PRO A 6 -14.11 -74.96 -4.78
CA PRO A 6 -13.40 -73.69 -4.82
C PRO A 6 -14.42 -72.54 -4.74
N THR A 7 -14.24 -71.62 -3.80
CA THR A 7 -14.98 -70.36 -3.79
C THR A 7 -14.29 -69.35 -4.70
N CYS A 8 -15.00 -69.03 -5.79
CA CYS A 8 -14.67 -68.04 -6.80
C CYS A 8 -14.59 -66.63 -6.18
N PHE A 9 -13.52 -65.90 -6.53
CA PHE A 9 -13.32 -64.48 -6.22
C PHE A 9 -14.51 -63.62 -6.68
N SER A 10 -15.03 -62.77 -5.80
CA SER A 10 -15.89 -61.65 -6.17
C SER A 10 -15.07 -60.35 -6.14
N LEU A 11 -14.40 -60.07 -7.26
CA LEU A 11 -13.65 -58.83 -7.55
C LEU A 11 -14.56 -57.63 -7.89
N ALA A 12 -15.88 -57.80 -7.85
CA ALA A 12 -16.84 -56.78 -8.28
C ALA A 12 -17.17 -55.68 -7.23
N ARG A 13 -16.54 -55.70 -6.04
CA ARG A 13 -16.79 -54.70 -4.98
C ARG A 13 -15.77 -53.56 -4.92
N ALA A 14 -14.70 -53.63 -5.71
CA ALA A 14 -13.67 -52.58 -5.74
C ALA A 14 -14.08 -51.27 -6.46
N PRO A 15 -14.80 -51.26 -7.59
CA PRO A 15 -14.96 -50.02 -8.36
C PRO A 15 -16.01 -49.07 -7.77
N VAL A 16 -16.95 -49.58 -6.97
CA VAL A 16 -17.99 -48.76 -6.33
C VAL A 16 -17.45 -47.97 -5.14
N LEU A 17 -16.46 -48.50 -4.44
CA LEU A 17 -15.84 -47.85 -3.27
C LEU A 17 -14.88 -46.72 -3.68
N VAL A 18 -14.19 -46.87 -4.81
CA VAL A 18 -13.27 -45.86 -5.34
C VAL A 18 -14.03 -44.66 -5.92
N LEU A 19 -15.15 -44.88 -6.59
CA LEU A 19 -15.97 -43.79 -7.15
C LEU A 19 -16.65 -42.94 -6.07
N GLY A 20 -17.07 -43.57 -4.96
CA GLY A 20 -17.65 -42.86 -3.80
C GLY A 20 -16.66 -41.97 -3.06
N LEU A 21 -15.40 -42.39 -2.96
CA LEU A 21 -14.33 -41.62 -2.31
C LEU A 21 -13.89 -40.41 -3.14
N LEU A 22 -13.91 -40.50 -4.48
CA LEU A 22 -13.62 -39.39 -5.38
C LEU A 22 -14.71 -38.30 -5.35
N SER A 23 -15.98 -38.67 -5.20
CA SER A 23 -17.08 -37.68 -5.08
C SER A 23 -17.04 -36.86 -3.79
N ALA A 24 -16.42 -37.35 -2.71
CA ALA A 24 -16.28 -36.61 -1.46
C ALA A 24 -15.19 -35.53 -1.52
N PHE A 25 -14.18 -35.67 -2.39
CA PHE A 25 -13.12 -34.67 -2.55
C PHE A 25 -13.53 -33.46 -3.40
N VAL A 26 -14.55 -33.58 -4.24
CA VAL A 26 -14.99 -32.49 -5.14
C VAL A 26 -15.88 -31.46 -4.42
N LEU A 27 -16.50 -31.82 -3.28
CA LEU A 27 -17.39 -30.90 -2.55
C LEU A 27 -16.72 -30.03 -1.48
N ALA A 28 -15.40 -30.16 -1.26
CA ALA A 28 -14.69 -29.35 -0.26
C ALA A 28 -14.29 -27.94 -0.75
N GLY A 29 -14.69 -27.52 -1.97
CA GLY A 29 -14.16 -26.33 -2.63
C GLY A 29 -15.03 -25.06 -2.62
N CYS A 30 -16.27 -25.08 -2.15
CA CYS A 30 -17.18 -23.92 -2.25
C CYS A 30 -17.73 -23.47 -0.90
N GLY A 31 -16.83 -23.12 0.02
CA GLY A 31 -17.16 -22.30 1.17
C GLY A 31 -16.75 -20.86 0.91
N SER A 32 -17.56 -20.09 0.18
CA SER A 32 -17.42 -18.63 0.19
C SER A 32 -17.62 -18.17 1.63
N ALA A 33 -16.52 -17.89 2.32
CA ALA A 33 -16.52 -17.33 3.66
C ALA A 33 -17.27 -16.01 3.60
N SER A 34 -18.54 -16.02 4.00
CA SER A 34 -19.25 -14.81 4.37
C SER A 34 -18.46 -14.24 5.55
N HIS A 35 -17.69 -13.19 5.28
CA HIS A 35 -16.91 -12.46 6.28
C HIS A 35 -17.92 -11.84 7.25
N ARG A 36 -18.27 -12.58 8.30
CA ARG A 36 -18.96 -12.02 9.46
C ARG A 36 -18.02 -10.97 10.01
N VAL A 37 -18.46 -9.72 10.02
CA VAL A 37 -17.77 -8.62 10.70
C VAL A 37 -17.81 -8.97 12.19
N SER A 38 -16.80 -9.69 12.65
CA SER A 38 -16.55 -9.94 14.06
C SER A 38 -15.83 -8.70 14.57
N TYR A 39 -16.54 -7.89 15.34
CA TYR A 39 -15.93 -6.78 16.04
C TYR A 39 -15.00 -7.37 17.10
N GLU A 40 -13.70 -7.43 16.80
CA GLU A 40 -12.70 -7.81 17.78
C GLU A 40 -12.55 -6.66 18.78
N PRO A 41 -12.84 -6.87 20.08
CA PRO A 41 -12.70 -5.82 21.07
C PRO A 41 -11.23 -5.38 21.19
N GLU A 42 -11.03 -4.07 21.32
CA GLU A 42 -9.71 -3.45 21.47
C GLU A 42 -8.89 -4.10 22.59
N ALA A 43 -7.80 -4.77 22.21
CA ALA A 43 -6.84 -5.35 23.14
C ALA A 43 -5.59 -4.47 23.18
N PHE A 44 -5.55 -3.49 24.10
CA PHE A 44 -4.40 -2.60 24.35
C PHE A 44 -3.12 -3.31 24.83
N GLY A 45 -3.05 -4.64 24.75
CA GLY A 45 -1.91 -5.48 25.14
C GLY A 45 -0.95 -5.84 24.01
N SER A 46 -1.37 -5.80 22.74
CA SER A 46 -0.52 -6.11 21.58
C SER A 46 0.05 -4.83 20.97
N THR A 47 1.08 -4.27 21.60
CA THR A 47 1.73 -3.02 21.14
C THR A 47 2.64 -3.22 19.92
N THR A 48 2.83 -4.45 19.45
CA THR A 48 3.80 -4.74 18.40
C THR A 48 3.20 -4.66 16.99
N THR A 49 1.91 -4.89 16.75
CA THR A 49 1.41 -4.97 15.36
C THR A 49 1.52 -3.65 14.60
N HIS A 50 1.27 -2.52 15.28
CA HIS A 50 1.21 -1.20 14.67
C HIS A 50 2.48 -0.38 14.84
N THR A 51 3.51 -0.93 15.50
CA THR A 51 4.67 -0.15 15.93
C THR A 51 5.99 -0.91 15.73
N ARG A 52 7.02 -0.18 15.31
CA ARG A 52 8.43 -0.64 15.23
C ARG A 52 9.37 0.49 15.63
N ASP A 53 10.47 0.13 16.28
CA ASP A 53 11.54 1.03 16.69
C ASP A 53 12.69 1.00 15.68
N TYR A 54 13.29 2.17 15.41
CA TYR A 54 14.35 2.36 14.43
C TYR A 54 15.47 3.22 14.98
N GLU A 55 16.71 2.82 14.71
CA GLU A 55 17.94 3.60 14.97
C GLU A 55 18.18 4.63 13.84
N ALA A 56 17.14 5.37 13.48
CA ALA A 56 17.17 6.45 12.50
C ALA A 56 16.43 7.69 13.01
N THR A 57 16.68 8.85 12.38
CA THR A 57 15.92 10.07 12.67
C THR A 57 14.46 9.97 12.19
N GLU A 58 13.58 10.80 12.75
CA GLU A 58 12.17 10.89 12.33
C GLU A 58 12.05 11.08 10.81
N ALA A 59 12.83 12.03 10.29
CA ALA A 59 12.86 12.35 8.87
C ALA A 59 13.31 11.17 7.99
N GLN A 60 14.35 10.44 8.39
CA GLN A 60 14.81 9.25 7.64
C GLN A 60 13.78 8.12 7.65
N THR A 61 13.20 7.84 8.82
CA THR A 61 12.19 6.81 9.02
C THR A 61 10.94 7.10 8.18
N CYS A 62 10.47 8.34 8.19
CA CYS A 62 9.30 8.74 7.42
C CYS A 62 9.60 8.86 5.91
N GLU A 63 10.83 9.19 5.51
CA GLU A 63 11.24 9.14 4.11
C GLU A 63 11.24 7.69 3.57
N ALA A 64 11.77 6.74 4.34
CA ALA A 64 11.72 5.32 4.02
C ALA A 64 10.28 4.80 3.97
N ALA A 65 9.42 5.20 4.92
CA ALA A 65 7.99 4.88 4.91
C ALA A 65 7.29 5.41 3.65
N ARG A 66 7.61 6.64 3.23
CA ARG A 66 7.09 7.22 1.98
C ARG A 66 7.48 6.39 0.77
N ARG A 67 8.75 5.96 0.67
CA ARG A 67 9.21 5.07 -0.40
C ARG A 67 8.53 3.70 -0.36
N ALA A 68 8.34 3.14 0.83
CA ALA A 68 7.61 1.90 1.03
C ALA A 68 6.18 2.00 0.49
N LEU A 69 5.43 3.04 0.87
CA LEU A 69 4.06 3.26 0.37
C LEU A 69 4.02 3.45 -1.16
N LEU A 70 4.92 4.27 -1.71
CA LEU A 70 5.03 4.47 -3.16
C LEU A 70 5.32 3.16 -3.90
N SER A 71 6.19 2.30 -3.35
CA SER A 71 6.53 1.01 -3.97
C SER A 71 5.34 0.04 -4.04
N GLN A 72 4.36 0.20 -3.15
CA GLN A 72 3.14 -0.60 -3.12
C GLN A 72 2.00 0.03 -3.93
N GLY A 73 2.26 1.15 -4.63
CA GLY A 73 1.29 1.86 -5.46
C GLY A 73 0.31 2.73 -4.69
N TYR A 74 0.66 3.18 -3.48
CA TYR A 74 -0.09 4.22 -2.78
C TYR A 74 0.24 5.60 -3.37
N MET A 75 -0.79 6.43 -3.55
CA MET A 75 -0.64 7.85 -3.85
C MET A 75 -0.44 8.62 -2.54
N ILE A 76 0.66 9.35 -2.41
CA ILE A 76 0.94 10.13 -1.20
C ILE A 76 -0.01 11.35 -1.15
N THR A 77 -0.73 11.49 -0.05
CA THR A 77 -1.68 12.59 0.19
C THR A 77 -1.12 13.64 1.13
N ALA A 78 -0.22 13.25 2.05
CA ALA A 78 0.52 14.15 2.92
C ALA A 78 1.89 13.54 3.26
N ALA A 79 2.93 14.38 3.33
CA ALA A 79 4.24 13.96 3.78
C ALA A 79 5.01 15.14 4.38
N ASN A 80 5.56 14.95 5.58
CA ASN A 80 6.47 15.86 6.25
C ASN A 80 7.56 15.03 6.97
N THR A 81 8.28 15.60 7.94
CA THR A 81 9.38 14.91 8.63
C THR A 81 8.94 13.86 9.63
N ASP A 82 7.70 13.91 10.12
CA ASP A 82 7.18 13.10 11.23
C ASP A 82 5.89 12.33 10.87
N LEU A 83 5.38 12.50 9.65
CA LEU A 83 4.14 11.95 9.16
C LEU A 83 4.21 11.69 7.65
N VAL A 84 3.69 10.52 7.25
CA VAL A 84 3.36 10.24 5.86
C VAL A 84 1.97 9.60 5.79
N THR A 85 1.14 10.11 4.90
CA THR A 85 -0.16 9.53 4.58
C THR A 85 -0.19 9.20 3.10
N GLY A 86 -0.67 8.00 2.77
CA GLY A 86 -0.87 7.55 1.41
C GLY A 86 -2.23 6.88 1.26
N ARG A 87 -2.73 6.84 0.03
CA ARG A 87 -4.02 6.24 -0.29
C ARG A 87 -3.93 5.34 -1.50
N LYS A 88 -4.64 4.20 -1.46
CA LYS A 88 -4.80 3.30 -2.59
C LYS A 88 -6.26 2.89 -2.74
N SER A 89 -6.79 3.06 -3.95
CA SER A 89 -8.18 2.72 -4.29
C SER A 89 -8.23 1.44 -5.12
N PHE A 90 -9.26 0.64 -4.89
CA PHE A 90 -9.50 -0.64 -5.54
C PHE A 90 -10.96 -0.75 -5.92
N GLN A 91 -11.26 -1.40 -7.05
CA GLN A 91 -12.63 -1.67 -7.48
C GLN A 91 -12.79 -3.18 -7.72
N PRO A 92 -13.03 -3.98 -6.67
CA PRO A 92 -13.15 -5.43 -6.79
C PRO A 92 -14.38 -5.89 -7.60
N ALA A 93 -15.41 -5.05 -7.70
CA ALA A 93 -16.61 -5.27 -8.52
C ALA A 93 -17.13 -3.93 -9.03
N ALA A 94 -17.94 -3.94 -10.10
CA ALA A 94 -18.40 -2.73 -10.80
C ALA A 94 -19.02 -1.66 -9.89
N GLU A 95 -19.73 -2.06 -8.84
CA GLU A 95 -20.46 -1.16 -7.93
C GLU A 95 -19.83 -1.04 -6.53
N VAL A 96 -18.64 -1.63 -6.33
CA VAL A 96 -17.94 -1.65 -5.04
C VAL A 96 -16.62 -0.91 -5.18
N HIS A 97 -16.48 0.20 -4.47
CA HIS A 97 -15.24 0.94 -4.38
C HIS A 97 -14.65 0.75 -2.99
N VAL A 98 -13.39 0.36 -2.91
CA VAL A 98 -12.66 0.18 -1.66
C VAL A 98 -11.48 1.13 -1.67
N GLU A 99 -11.27 1.84 -0.57
CA GLU A 99 -10.19 2.78 -0.39
C GLU A 99 -9.41 2.40 0.85
N VAL A 100 -8.09 2.30 0.74
CA VAL A 100 -7.19 2.08 1.88
C VAL A 100 -6.37 3.35 2.07
N GLU A 101 -6.62 4.05 3.17
CA GLU A 101 -5.76 5.12 3.66
C GLU A 101 -4.75 4.54 4.64
N PHE A 102 -3.47 4.81 4.40
CA PHE A 102 -2.36 4.35 5.24
C PHE A 102 -1.66 5.57 5.82
N ARG A 103 -1.51 5.59 7.13
CA ARG A 103 -0.85 6.67 7.88
C ARG A 103 0.31 6.11 8.68
N VAL A 104 1.45 6.77 8.58
CA VAL A 104 2.68 6.47 9.33
C VAL A 104 3.09 7.72 10.08
N VAL A 105 3.24 7.62 11.40
CA VAL A 105 3.76 8.70 12.26
C VAL A 105 5.12 8.26 12.80
N CYS A 106 6.15 9.05 12.58
CA CYS A 106 7.51 8.81 13.06
C CYS A 106 7.78 9.76 14.23
N ALA A 107 7.80 9.23 15.45
CA ALA A 107 8.00 10.03 16.65
C ALA A 107 9.33 9.67 17.31
N ARG A 108 10.11 10.68 17.72
CA ARG A 108 11.33 10.46 18.50
C ARG A 108 11.04 9.69 19.77
N GLU A 109 11.83 8.67 20.03
CA GLU A 109 11.77 7.96 21.30
C GLU A 109 12.36 8.84 22.42
N ASN A 110 11.58 9.08 23.47
CA ASN A 110 12.01 9.87 24.62
C ASN A 110 12.57 8.97 25.72
N THR A 111 13.61 8.18 25.41
CA THR A 111 14.24 7.37 26.46
C THR A 111 14.90 8.30 27.49
N ARG A 112 14.60 8.06 28.77
CA ARG A 112 15.03 8.87 29.92
C ARG A 112 16.55 8.88 30.16
N SER A 113 17.30 8.10 29.37
CA SER A 113 18.74 8.00 29.44
C SER A 113 19.34 8.98 28.45
N GLY A 114 20.03 10.02 28.96
CA GLY A 114 20.59 11.17 28.24
C GLY A 114 21.65 10.91 27.16
N LYS A 115 21.50 9.84 26.37
CA LYS A 115 22.17 9.68 25.08
C LYS A 115 21.20 10.14 24.00
N ALA A 116 21.61 11.15 23.24
CA ALA A 116 20.98 11.53 21.98
C ALA A 116 21.18 10.39 20.95
N SER A 117 20.47 9.28 21.16
CA SER A 117 20.35 8.21 20.19
C SER A 117 19.37 8.67 19.12
N LYS A 118 19.66 8.34 17.85
CA LYS A 118 18.74 8.57 16.74
C LYS A 118 17.64 7.51 16.84
N SER A 119 16.88 7.47 17.94
CA SER A 119 15.80 6.51 18.11
C SER A 119 14.47 7.13 17.72
N THR A 120 13.76 6.46 16.81
CA THR A 120 12.44 6.84 16.33
C THR A 120 11.53 5.62 16.40
N VAL A 121 10.32 5.85 16.90
CA VAL A 121 9.24 4.87 16.88
C VAL A 121 8.32 5.20 15.72
N ALA A 122 8.10 4.25 14.80
CA ALA A 122 7.14 4.40 13.71
C ALA A 122 5.80 3.75 14.09
N PHE A 123 4.73 4.52 14.05
CA PHE A 123 3.36 4.08 14.26
C PHE A 123 2.62 4.02 12.93
N ALA A 124 2.20 2.83 12.52
CA ALA A 124 1.49 2.58 11.27
C ALA A 124 0.03 2.23 11.53
N THR A 125 -0.88 2.84 10.78
CA THR A 125 -2.31 2.54 10.83
C THR A 125 -2.88 2.60 9.43
N ALA A 126 -3.68 1.61 9.06
CA ALA A 126 -4.41 1.60 7.81
C ALA A 126 -5.92 1.50 8.03
N LEU A 127 -6.67 2.41 7.41
CA LEU A 127 -8.13 2.44 7.42
C LEU A 127 -8.64 2.01 6.04
N GLN A 128 -9.56 1.06 6.02
CA GLN A 128 -10.25 0.61 4.82
C GLN A 128 -11.68 1.12 4.83
N ASP A 129 -11.99 1.96 3.84
CA ASP A 129 -13.33 2.43 3.54
C ASP A 129 -13.93 1.62 2.40
N ARG A 130 -15.18 1.20 2.56
CA ARG A 130 -15.97 0.56 1.50
C ARG A 130 -17.12 1.47 1.13
N TYR A 131 -17.28 1.72 -0.16
CA TYR A 131 -18.38 2.47 -0.74
C TYR A 131 -19.23 1.55 -1.62
N GLY A 132 -20.54 1.58 -1.38
CA GLY A 132 -21.53 0.93 -2.22
C GLY A 132 -22.31 1.98 -3.00
N ILE A 133 -22.83 1.60 -4.17
CA ILE A 133 -23.72 2.44 -4.94
C ILE A 133 -25.15 2.29 -4.40
N LYS A 134 -25.77 3.41 -4.03
CA LYS A 134 -27.20 3.48 -3.76
C LYS A 134 -27.90 4.09 -4.97
N LYS A 135 -28.68 3.28 -5.67
CA LYS A 135 -29.53 3.71 -6.77
C LYS A 135 -30.72 4.51 -6.24
N VAL A 136 -30.80 5.79 -6.58
CA VAL A 136 -31.95 6.64 -6.20
C VAL A 136 -32.83 6.85 -7.43
N ASN A 137 -34.05 6.32 -7.40
CA ASN A 137 -35.05 6.57 -8.45
C ASN A 137 -35.76 7.89 -8.13
N ASN A 138 -35.33 9.00 -8.74
CA ASN A 138 -36.02 10.27 -8.64
C ASN A 138 -37.05 10.39 -9.79
N SER A 139 -38.33 10.30 -9.47
CA SER A 139 -39.40 10.47 -10.45
C SER A 139 -39.85 11.94 -10.45
N ALA A 140 -39.59 12.66 -11.54
CA ALA A 140 -40.14 14.00 -11.74
C ALA A 140 -41.61 13.89 -12.19
N SER A 141 -42.56 14.22 -11.33
CA SER A 141 -43.97 14.31 -11.71
C SER A 141 -44.23 15.65 -12.39
N LEU A 142 -44.54 15.64 -13.68
CA LEU A 142 -45.03 16.81 -14.39
C LEU A 142 -46.56 16.87 -14.22
N GLY A 143 -47.05 17.88 -13.50
CA GLY A 143 -48.48 18.14 -13.36
C GLY A 143 -49.02 18.86 -14.60
N VAL A 144 -49.75 18.14 -15.45
CA VAL A 144 -50.58 18.75 -16.50
C VAL A 144 -51.97 19.02 -15.92
N GLY A 145 -52.46 20.25 -16.05
CA GLY A 145 -53.69 20.71 -15.41
C GLY A 145 -54.95 19.93 -15.81
N ALA A 146 -55.95 19.96 -14.91
CA ALA A 146 -57.34 19.52 -15.02
C ALA A 146 -57.65 18.05 -15.35
N ILE A 147 -56.70 17.22 -15.81
CA ILE A 147 -56.97 15.83 -16.22
C ILE A 147 -55.76 14.92 -15.97
N GLY A 148 -55.47 14.63 -14.69
CA GLY A 148 -54.60 13.53 -14.29
C GLY A 148 -53.09 13.75 -14.47
N SER A 149 -52.31 13.32 -13.48
CA SER A 149 -50.85 13.33 -13.55
C SER A 149 -50.34 12.16 -14.38
N LEU A 150 -49.40 12.43 -15.29
CA LEU A 150 -48.65 11.40 -16.02
C LEU A 150 -47.21 11.36 -15.47
N SER A 151 -46.91 10.37 -14.64
CA SER A 151 -45.54 10.07 -14.22
C SER A 151 -44.84 9.26 -15.31
N LEU A 152 -44.03 9.92 -16.13
CA LEU A 152 -43.09 9.22 -17.00
C LEU A 152 -41.83 8.90 -16.17
N PRO A 153 -41.47 7.61 -15.97
CA PRO A 153 -40.22 7.27 -15.33
C PRO A 153 -39.08 7.60 -16.30
N PHE A 154 -38.52 8.81 -16.18
CA PHE A 154 -37.22 9.08 -16.76
C PHE A 154 -36.19 8.32 -15.93
N SER A 155 -35.58 7.30 -16.52
CA SER A 155 -34.51 6.52 -15.91
C SER A 155 -33.21 7.35 -15.86
N SER A 156 -33.19 8.45 -15.10
CA SER A 156 -31.94 8.98 -14.55
C SER A 156 -31.74 8.29 -13.22
N SER A 157 -31.01 7.18 -13.24
CA SER A 157 -30.54 6.55 -12.02
C SER A 157 -29.33 7.34 -11.56
N ASP A 158 -29.50 8.20 -10.56
CA ASP A 158 -28.35 8.83 -9.92
C ASP A 158 -27.73 7.81 -8.96
N ASP A 159 -26.53 7.37 -9.30
CA ASP A 159 -25.74 6.45 -8.48
C ASP A 159 -24.97 7.27 -7.43
N ALA A 160 -25.46 7.27 -6.19
CA ALA A 160 -24.78 7.92 -5.07
C ALA A 160 -23.84 6.92 -4.37
N MET A 161 -22.54 7.23 -4.30
CA MET A 161 -21.61 6.47 -3.47
C MET A 161 -21.85 6.80 -1.99
N VAL A 162 -22.30 5.82 -1.22
CA VAL A 162 -22.45 5.93 0.23
C VAL A 162 -21.38 5.08 0.89
N LYS A 163 -20.71 5.63 1.90
CA LYS A 163 -19.76 4.87 2.73
C LYS A 163 -20.54 3.81 3.50
N VAL A 164 -20.35 2.54 3.13
CA VAL A 164 -21.07 1.40 3.69
C VAL A 164 -20.32 0.74 4.86
N ALA A 165 -19.00 0.88 4.92
CA ALA A 165 -18.18 0.42 6.04
C ALA A 165 -16.88 1.22 6.15
N SER A 166 -16.34 1.31 7.36
CA SER A 166 -15.01 1.84 7.68
C SER A 166 -14.40 0.93 8.72
N GLU A 167 -13.24 0.36 8.45
CA GLU A 167 -12.60 -0.59 9.35
C GLU A 167 -11.09 -0.38 9.37
N THR A 168 -10.49 -0.39 10.55
CA THR A 168 -9.03 -0.41 10.69
C THR A 168 -8.52 -1.79 10.32
N LEU A 169 -7.56 -1.87 9.40
CA LEU A 169 -6.92 -3.14 9.09
C LEU A 169 -6.12 -3.62 10.31
N THR A 170 -6.38 -4.86 10.73
CA THR A 170 -5.74 -5.54 11.87
C THR A 170 -4.87 -6.72 11.45
N ASP A 171 -4.75 -7.01 10.15
CA ASP A 171 -3.94 -8.12 9.63
C ASP A 171 -2.45 -7.91 9.92
N GLU A 172 -1.88 -8.77 10.78
CA GLU A 172 -0.46 -8.68 11.18
C GLU A 172 0.49 -8.81 9.99
N ARG A 173 0.21 -9.72 9.06
CA ARG A 173 1.07 -9.95 7.89
C ARG A 173 1.10 -8.74 6.96
N PHE A 174 0.02 -7.98 6.92
CA PHE A 174 -0.05 -6.72 6.19
C PHE A 174 0.95 -5.69 6.76
N TYR A 175 0.99 -5.50 8.08
CA TYR A 175 1.95 -4.60 8.71
C TYR A 175 3.38 -5.14 8.65
N ASP A 176 3.59 -6.44 8.83
CA ASP A 176 4.94 -7.04 8.71
C ASP A 176 5.56 -6.81 7.35
N ARG A 177 4.78 -6.95 6.26
CA ARG A 177 5.26 -6.65 4.90
C ARG A 177 5.58 -5.17 4.71
N PHE A 178 4.80 -4.28 5.32
CA PHE A 178 5.08 -2.85 5.27
C PHE A 178 6.38 -2.51 5.99
N PHE A 179 6.58 -3.01 7.21
CA PHE A 179 7.78 -2.76 7.98
C PHE A 179 9.03 -3.37 7.32
N ALA A 180 8.94 -4.57 6.75
CA ALA A 180 10.03 -5.15 5.96
C ALA A 180 10.45 -4.29 4.75
N LEU A 181 9.50 -3.58 4.12
CA LEU A 181 9.81 -2.62 3.06
C LEU A 181 10.47 -1.37 3.62
N LEU A 182 9.99 -0.88 4.76
CA LEU A 182 10.55 0.28 5.45
C LEU A 182 12.02 0.01 5.82
N ASP A 183 12.32 -1.14 6.44
CA ASP A 183 13.68 -1.60 6.76
C ASP A 183 14.58 -1.55 5.53
N ARG A 184 14.13 -2.14 4.42
CA ARG A 184 14.88 -2.16 3.16
C ARG A 184 15.18 -0.75 2.62
N PHE A 185 14.26 0.20 2.78
CA PHE A 185 14.46 1.58 2.34
C PHE A 185 15.32 2.41 3.32
N LEU A 186 15.44 1.99 4.58
CA LEU A 186 16.37 2.56 5.54
C LEU A 186 17.80 2.06 5.33
N ASP A 187 17.99 0.76 5.08
CA ASP A 187 19.30 0.15 4.86
C ASP A 187 19.91 0.54 3.50
N GLY A 188 19.09 1.03 2.57
CA GLY A 188 19.48 1.38 1.21
C GLY A 188 19.77 0.14 0.35
N PRO A 189 19.92 0.30 -0.98
CA PRO A 189 20.54 -0.73 -1.80
C PRO A 189 22.00 -0.86 -1.37
N GLU A 190 22.30 -1.88 -0.58
CA GLU A 190 23.62 -2.41 -0.23
C GLU A 190 24.74 -1.38 -0.06
N GLY A 191 25.15 -1.08 1.18
CA GLY A 191 26.54 -1.14 1.64
C GLY A 191 27.74 -0.70 0.76
N GLU A 192 27.55 0.07 -0.29
CA GLU A 192 28.58 0.88 -0.91
C GLU A 192 28.57 2.19 -0.13
N GLY A 193 29.69 2.47 0.52
CA GLY A 193 29.83 3.59 1.43
C GLY A 193 29.21 4.88 0.86
N GLU A 194 29.01 5.87 1.71
CA GLU A 194 30.15 6.74 2.01
C GLU A 194 31.49 6.29 1.39
N ALA A 195 31.54 6.16 0.05
CA ALA A 195 32.67 6.63 -0.70
C ALA A 195 32.73 8.10 -0.27
N ALA A 196 33.57 8.31 0.75
CA ALA A 196 34.03 9.61 1.14
C ALA A 196 34.14 10.42 -0.14
N ALA A 197 33.29 11.44 -0.27
CA ALA A 197 33.61 12.53 -1.15
C ALA A 197 35.08 12.82 -0.83
N PRO A 198 36.01 12.67 -1.78
CA PRO A 198 37.38 13.07 -1.52
C PRO A 198 37.25 14.51 -1.06
N ALA A 199 37.68 14.78 0.17
CA ALA A 199 37.70 16.12 0.72
C ALA A 199 38.22 17.04 -0.38
N GLU A 200 37.34 17.90 -0.90
CA GLU A 200 37.73 18.92 -1.85
C GLU A 200 38.78 19.75 -1.10
N THR A 201 40.05 19.49 -1.40
CA THR A 201 41.13 20.42 -1.13
C THR A 201 40.65 21.78 -1.60
N PRO A 202 40.63 22.81 -0.74
CA PRO A 202 40.18 24.14 -1.14
C PRO A 202 40.99 24.57 -2.35
N VAL A 203 40.35 24.61 -3.52
CA VAL A 203 40.96 25.17 -4.72
C VAL A 203 41.18 26.64 -4.41
N ALA A 204 42.45 27.00 -4.31
CA ALA A 204 42.90 28.37 -4.13
C ALA A 204 42.21 29.28 -5.15
N SER A 205 41.73 30.42 -4.67
CA SER A 205 41.16 31.51 -5.47
C SER A 205 42.04 31.79 -6.70
N PRO A 206 41.45 32.03 -7.89
CA PRO A 206 42.24 32.45 -9.04
C PRO A 206 42.91 33.82 -8.76
N PRO A 207 44.16 34.04 -9.17
CA PRO A 207 44.83 35.31 -8.97
C PRO A 207 44.16 36.39 -9.82
N ALA A 208 44.10 37.59 -9.26
CA ALA A 208 43.58 38.80 -9.90
C ALA A 208 44.22 39.02 -11.28
N ALA A 209 43.38 39.38 -12.25
CA ALA A 209 43.78 39.71 -13.61
C ALA A 209 44.87 40.81 -13.62
N ALA A 210 46.00 40.52 -14.27
CA ALA A 210 47.00 41.54 -14.60
C ALA A 210 46.52 42.34 -15.83
N PRO A 211 46.85 43.64 -15.95
CA PRO A 211 46.38 44.47 -17.06
C PRO A 211 47.04 44.04 -18.38
N ALA A 212 46.24 44.00 -19.45
CA ALA A 212 46.69 43.68 -20.79
C ALA A 212 47.68 44.74 -21.31
N VAL A 213 48.88 44.32 -21.70
CA VAL A 213 49.84 45.15 -22.43
C VAL A 213 49.52 45.03 -23.92
N THR A 214 49.08 46.12 -24.54
CA THR A 214 48.94 46.23 -25.99
C THR A 214 50.32 46.49 -26.61
N TYR A 215 50.81 45.56 -27.41
CA TYR A 215 51.97 45.79 -28.27
C TYR A 215 51.50 46.45 -29.58
N PRO A 216 52.14 47.53 -30.05
CA PRO A 216 51.80 48.11 -31.35
C PRO A 216 52.29 47.18 -32.47
N VAL A 217 51.39 46.87 -33.40
CA VAL A 217 51.73 46.15 -34.63
C VAL A 217 52.48 47.12 -35.55
N ASN A 218 53.71 46.78 -35.93
CA ASN A 218 54.49 47.58 -36.87
C ASN A 218 53.98 47.34 -38.30
N SER A 219 53.53 48.39 -38.97
CA SER A 219 53.09 48.34 -40.37
C SER A 219 54.28 48.08 -41.28
N SER A 220 54.31 46.91 -41.92
CA SER A 220 55.35 46.56 -42.89
C SER A 220 55.12 47.31 -44.21
N PRO A 221 56.13 47.97 -44.80
CA PRO A 221 55.97 48.72 -46.04
C PRO A 221 56.37 47.87 -47.27
N ASN A 222 55.45 47.77 -48.24
CA ASN A 222 55.64 47.84 -49.70
C ASN A 222 54.66 46.92 -50.46
N ARG A 223 54.00 47.43 -51.51
CA ARG A 223 54.56 47.59 -52.86
C ARG A 223 53.41 47.96 -53.82
N GLY A 224 53.48 49.13 -54.46
CA GLY A 224 52.51 49.58 -55.47
C GLY A 224 52.39 51.08 -55.50
#